data_AF-A0A2D6STD7-F1
#
_entry.id   AF-A0A2D6STD7-F1
#
_cell.length_a   1.000
_cell.length_b   1.000
_cell.length_c   1.000
_cell.angle_alpha   90.00
_cell.angle_beta   90.00
_cell.angle_gamma   90.00
#
_symmetry.space_group_name_H-M   'P 1'
#
loop_
_entity.id
_entity.type
_entity.pdbx_description
1 polymer ?
#
loop_
_entity_poly.entity_id
_entity_poly.type
_entity_poly.pdbx_seq_one_letter_code
_entity_poly.pdbx_strand_id
1 'polypeptide(L)'
;EDQTVKHLLAGKILKTTGDVAHGTQVMQWLEENWFADDAYLKLEGRPVMLVFGPQHFTKGQWLQMASRLRKRPRLYALPHLSQEAGADGAFGWPPVHGGKEIVPAVWRGYLNSLYSRGERGESIIATVFPKFHDIYRQAGLHDSYGSLDDQDGKTFTQTLEFAWRSNSRLIQIATWNDYGEGTTIEPTATHGYRYLETLQKRRKTQSGKAFPFVPDDLRLPIMLYELRKQRAGEKAVTEKLNRASGLLFSSKCAAARTLLTQCRTEGGK
;
A
#
# COMPACT_ATOMS: atom_id res chain seq x y z
N GLU A 1 -15.61 0.45 -4.80
CA GLU A 1 -14.79 1.20 -5.78
C GLU A 1 -15.67 1.67 -6.93
N ASP A 2 -15.21 2.63 -7.74
CA ASP A 2 -15.92 3.09 -8.94
C ASP A 2 -16.31 1.93 -9.88
N GLN A 3 -15.40 0.97 -10.08
CA GLN A 3 -15.67 -0.24 -10.87
C GLN A 3 -16.81 -1.10 -10.27
N THR A 4 -16.93 -1.17 -8.94
CA THR A 4 -18.01 -1.92 -8.26
C THR A 4 -19.38 -1.41 -8.67
N VAL A 5 -19.53 -0.10 -8.89
CA VAL A 5 -20.83 0.50 -9.26
C VAL A 5 -21.33 -0.05 -10.59
N LYS A 6 -20.44 -0.29 -11.56
CA LYS A 6 -20.81 -0.94 -12.83
C LYS A 6 -21.43 -2.32 -12.60
N HIS A 7 -20.81 -3.12 -11.72
CA HIS A 7 -21.29 -4.46 -11.41
C HIS A 7 -22.62 -4.43 -10.67
N LEU A 8 -22.83 -3.48 -9.76
CA LEU A 8 -24.10 -3.29 -9.06
C LEU A 8 -25.23 -2.88 -10.01
N LEU A 9 -24.94 -2.04 -11.00
CA LEU A 9 -25.89 -1.65 -12.05
C LEU A 9 -26.21 -2.84 -12.97
N ALA A 10 -25.20 -3.54 -13.46
CA ALA A 10 -25.37 -4.72 -14.30
C ALA A 10 -26.17 -5.82 -13.59
N GLY A 11 -25.92 -6.02 -12.30
CA GLY A 11 -26.65 -6.94 -11.43
C GLY A 11 -28.02 -6.43 -10.95
N LYS A 12 -28.45 -5.22 -11.37
CA LYS A 12 -29.70 -4.57 -10.96
C LYS A 12 -29.87 -4.39 -9.45
N ILE A 13 -28.77 -4.40 -8.69
CA ILE A 13 -28.74 -4.10 -7.25
C ILE A 13 -28.94 -2.59 -7.05
N LEU A 14 -28.32 -1.78 -7.92
CA LEU A 14 -28.57 -0.35 -8.01
C LEU A 14 -29.45 -0.05 -9.23
N LYS A 15 -30.38 0.91 -9.08
CA LYS A 15 -31.11 1.48 -10.21
C LYS A 15 -30.16 2.38 -11.00
N THR A 16 -30.32 2.43 -12.33
CA THR A 16 -29.48 3.22 -13.24
C THR A 16 -29.44 4.72 -12.94
N THR A 17 -30.50 5.28 -12.35
CA THR A 17 -30.55 6.68 -11.92
C THR A 17 -29.99 6.93 -10.52
N GLY A 18 -29.60 5.87 -9.80
CA GLY A 18 -29.20 5.92 -8.39
C GLY A 18 -27.70 5.90 -8.14
N ASP A 19 -26.86 5.81 -9.19
CA ASP A 19 -25.42 5.64 -9.05
C ASP A 19 -24.72 6.85 -8.41
N VAL A 20 -25.01 8.07 -8.87
CA VAL A 20 -24.45 9.30 -8.30
C VAL A 20 -24.96 9.53 -6.88
N ALA A 21 -26.25 9.23 -6.63
CA ALA A 21 -26.83 9.32 -5.30
C ALA A 21 -26.14 8.34 -4.33
N HIS A 22 -25.94 7.10 -4.77
CA HIS A 22 -25.21 6.08 -4.02
C HIS A 22 -23.76 6.50 -3.75
N GLY A 23 -23.03 6.96 -4.77
CA GLY A 23 -21.66 7.41 -4.60
C GLY A 23 -21.55 8.65 -3.69
N THR A 24 -22.55 9.54 -3.71
CA THR A 24 -22.65 10.66 -2.75
C THR A 24 -22.80 10.14 -1.31
N GLN A 25 -23.64 9.14 -1.09
CA GLN A 25 -23.80 8.52 0.24
C GLN A 25 -22.49 7.84 0.70
N VAL A 26 -21.79 7.15 -0.21
CA VAL A 26 -20.48 6.56 0.09
C VAL A 26 -19.48 7.64 0.47
N MET A 27 -19.43 8.77 -0.26
CA MET A 27 -18.56 9.89 0.07
C MET A 27 -18.84 10.48 1.45
N GLN A 28 -20.11 10.65 1.81
CA GLN A 28 -20.52 11.15 3.13
C GLN A 28 -20.10 10.16 4.23
N TRP A 29 -20.34 8.87 4.02
CA TRP A 29 -19.92 7.84 4.96
C TRP A 29 -18.39 7.82 5.13
N LEU A 30 -17.62 7.96 4.04
CA LEU A 30 -16.16 8.08 4.11
C LEU A 30 -15.73 9.31 4.91
N GLU A 31 -16.40 10.44 4.75
CA GLU A 31 -16.11 11.65 5.53
C GLU A 31 -16.29 11.43 7.04
N GLU A 32 -17.41 10.82 7.42
CA GLU A 32 -17.77 10.59 8.81
C GLU A 32 -16.91 9.52 9.49
N ASN A 33 -16.53 8.47 8.76
CA ASN A 33 -15.94 7.27 9.36
C ASN A 33 -14.43 7.17 9.16
N TRP A 34 -13.90 7.60 7.99
CA TRP A 34 -12.50 7.37 7.63
C TRP A 34 -11.71 8.66 7.49
N PHE A 35 -12.20 9.63 6.72
CA PHE A 35 -11.46 10.88 6.48
C PHE A 35 -11.30 11.73 7.73
N ALA A 36 -12.19 11.58 8.72
CA ALA A 36 -12.06 12.21 10.03
C ALA A 36 -10.91 11.62 10.86
N ASP A 37 -10.54 10.35 10.68
CA ASP A 37 -9.54 9.65 11.49
C ASP A 37 -8.14 10.28 11.33
N ASP A 38 -7.45 10.54 12.44
CA ASP A 38 -6.10 11.11 12.45
C ASP A 38 -5.04 10.20 11.81
N ALA A 39 -5.27 8.88 11.79
CA ALA A 39 -4.45 7.91 11.08
C ALA A 39 -4.68 7.95 9.56
N TYR A 40 -5.75 8.57 9.07
CA TYR A 40 -6.02 8.67 7.64
C TYR A 40 -5.05 9.65 6.96
N LEU A 41 -4.46 9.23 5.84
CA LEU A 41 -3.50 10.05 5.10
C LEU A 41 -4.17 11.33 4.57
N LYS A 42 -3.66 12.47 5.02
CA LYS A 42 -4.10 13.80 4.59
C LYS A 42 -2.93 14.58 4.00
N LEU A 43 -3.13 15.20 2.84
CA LEU A 43 -2.17 16.09 2.21
C LEU A 43 -2.74 17.51 2.21
N GLU A 44 -2.08 18.41 2.95
CA GLU A 44 -2.55 19.79 3.19
C GLU A 44 -3.98 19.80 3.76
N GLY A 45 -4.22 18.92 4.73
CA GLY A 45 -5.50 18.82 5.42
C GLY A 45 -6.65 18.22 4.61
N ARG A 46 -6.43 17.81 3.35
CA ARG A 46 -7.39 17.09 2.51
C ARG A 46 -7.11 15.58 2.52
N PRO A 47 -8.10 14.70 2.72
CA PRO A 47 -7.92 13.24 2.64
C PRO A 47 -7.40 12.82 1.26
N VAL A 48 -6.46 11.87 1.20
CA VAL A 48 -5.96 11.31 -0.06
C VAL A 48 -6.79 10.09 -0.45
N MET A 49 -7.40 10.11 -1.63
CA MET A 49 -8.24 9.01 -2.13
C MET A 49 -7.71 8.51 -3.48
N LEU A 50 -7.24 7.25 -3.49
CA LEU A 50 -6.76 6.59 -4.70
C LEU A 50 -7.90 5.85 -5.38
N VAL A 51 -8.06 6.01 -6.69
CA VAL A 51 -9.08 5.34 -7.48
C VAL A 51 -8.40 4.69 -8.68
N PHE A 52 -8.41 3.36 -8.76
CA PHE A 52 -7.87 2.60 -9.91
C PHE A 52 -8.58 2.92 -11.25
N GLY A 53 -9.70 3.61 -11.19
CA GLY A 53 -10.37 4.21 -12.35
C GLY A 53 -10.06 5.71 -12.51
N PRO A 54 -11.05 6.52 -12.93
CA PRO A 54 -12.45 6.17 -13.08
C PRO A 54 -12.74 5.43 -14.38
N GLN A 55 -13.58 4.42 -14.26
CA GLN A 55 -14.14 3.65 -15.35
C GLN A 55 -15.64 3.96 -15.52
N HIS A 56 -16.35 4.35 -14.44
CA HIS A 56 -17.81 4.58 -14.44
C HIS A 56 -18.18 6.05 -14.33
N PHE A 57 -17.77 6.73 -13.24
CA PHE A 57 -18.16 8.12 -13.02
C PHE A 57 -17.33 9.09 -13.85
N THR A 58 -18.02 10.01 -14.53
CA THR A 58 -17.41 11.15 -15.22
C THR A 58 -16.83 12.17 -14.23
N LYS A 59 -15.95 13.06 -14.72
CA LYS A 59 -15.44 14.20 -13.94
C LYS A 59 -16.54 15.01 -13.23
N GLY A 60 -17.64 15.31 -13.93
CA GLY A 60 -18.76 16.07 -13.37
C GLY A 60 -19.42 15.34 -12.20
N GLN A 61 -19.59 14.02 -12.33
CA GLN A 61 -20.16 13.18 -11.27
C GLN A 61 -19.22 13.08 -10.06
N TRP A 62 -17.90 12.95 -10.25
CA TRP A 62 -16.95 13.01 -9.12
C TRP A 62 -17.04 14.31 -8.33
N LEU A 63 -17.13 15.44 -9.03
CA LEU A 63 -17.33 16.74 -8.39
C LEU A 63 -18.66 16.80 -7.64
N GLN A 64 -19.74 16.28 -8.24
CA GLN A 64 -21.06 16.24 -7.62
C GLN A 64 -21.05 15.39 -6.33
N MET A 65 -20.48 14.18 -6.36
CA MET A 65 -20.43 13.28 -5.20
C MET A 65 -19.63 13.88 -4.04
N ALA A 66 -18.56 14.63 -4.34
CA ALA A 66 -17.73 15.28 -3.32
C ALA A 66 -18.25 16.66 -2.87
N SER A 67 -19.25 17.22 -3.54
CA SER A 67 -19.69 18.61 -3.35
C SER A 67 -20.25 18.92 -1.96
N ARG A 68 -20.78 17.90 -1.26
CA ARG A 68 -21.39 18.03 0.06
C ARG A 68 -20.42 17.79 1.22
N LEU A 69 -19.18 17.40 0.92
CA LEU A 69 -18.18 17.14 1.95
C LEU A 69 -17.64 18.47 2.47
N ARG A 70 -17.37 18.53 3.78
CA ARG A 70 -16.73 19.69 4.43
C ARG A 70 -15.35 19.95 3.83
N LYS A 71 -14.62 18.89 3.50
CA LYS A 71 -13.34 18.96 2.80
C LYS A 71 -13.33 18.00 1.63
N ARG A 72 -13.27 18.53 0.40
CA ARG A 72 -13.11 17.73 -0.81
C ARG A 72 -11.82 16.88 -0.71
N PRO A 73 -11.88 15.54 -0.84
CA PRO A 73 -10.69 14.69 -0.87
C PRO A 73 -9.82 15.03 -2.09
N ARG A 74 -8.53 14.75 -2.02
CA ARG A 74 -7.64 14.75 -3.18
C ARG A 74 -7.80 13.43 -3.90
N LEU A 75 -8.42 13.48 -5.08
CA LEU A 75 -8.59 12.32 -5.92
C LEU A 75 -7.29 12.08 -6.69
N TYR A 76 -6.73 10.89 -6.59
CA TYR A 76 -5.65 10.42 -7.46
C TYR A 76 -6.14 9.23 -8.28
N ALA A 77 -5.87 9.25 -9.57
CA ALA A 77 -6.25 8.19 -10.50
C ALA A 77 -5.02 7.59 -11.18
N LEU A 78 -5.20 6.49 -11.92
CA LEU A 78 -4.09 5.93 -12.70
C LEU A 78 -3.56 6.95 -13.72
N PRO A 79 -2.28 6.89 -14.11
CA PRO A 79 -1.65 7.93 -14.90
C PRO A 79 -2.36 8.21 -16.23
N HIS A 80 -2.93 7.18 -16.88
CA HIS A 80 -3.65 7.29 -18.14
C HIS A 80 -5.12 7.72 -17.99
N LEU A 81 -5.68 7.74 -16.77
CA LEU A 81 -7.07 8.12 -16.47
C LEU A 81 -7.19 9.45 -15.71
N SER A 82 -6.11 9.88 -15.05
CA SER A 82 -6.07 11.08 -14.19
C SER A 82 -6.66 12.35 -14.82
N GLN A 83 -6.36 12.63 -16.09
CA GLN A 83 -6.86 13.81 -16.78
C GLN A 83 -8.37 13.70 -17.09
N GLU A 84 -8.81 12.56 -17.61
CA GLU A 84 -10.22 12.29 -17.92
C GLU A 84 -11.09 12.35 -16.66
N ALA A 85 -10.57 11.84 -15.54
CA ALA A 85 -11.18 11.91 -14.23
C ALA A 85 -11.36 13.33 -13.68
N GLY A 86 -10.55 14.28 -14.17
CA GLY A 86 -10.31 15.55 -13.47
C GLY A 86 -9.75 15.34 -12.06
N ALA A 87 -8.88 14.34 -11.89
CA ALA A 87 -8.22 14.04 -10.62
C ALA A 87 -7.28 15.18 -10.21
N ASP A 88 -7.01 15.31 -8.90
CA ASP A 88 -6.02 16.26 -8.37
C ASP A 88 -4.57 15.79 -8.63
N GLY A 89 -4.37 14.54 -9.07
CA GLY A 89 -3.08 13.99 -9.43
C GLY A 89 -3.16 12.54 -9.93
N ALA A 90 -1.98 11.92 -10.08
CA ALA A 90 -1.85 10.51 -10.47
C ALA A 90 -1.05 9.69 -9.47
N PHE A 91 -1.36 8.39 -9.35
CA PHE A 91 -0.56 7.43 -8.59
C PHE A 91 -0.05 6.30 -9.49
N GLY A 92 1.19 5.88 -9.29
CA GLY A 92 1.81 4.82 -10.09
C GLY A 92 1.42 3.40 -9.67
N TRP A 93 1.44 2.47 -10.62
CA TRP A 93 1.26 1.03 -10.41
C TRP A 93 2.27 0.26 -11.28
N PRO A 94 2.60 -1.01 -10.99
CA PRO A 94 3.34 -1.87 -11.93
C PRO A 94 2.78 -1.77 -13.37
N PRO A 95 3.61 -1.46 -14.38
CA PRO A 95 3.14 -1.20 -15.74
C PRO A 95 2.97 -2.51 -16.53
N VAL A 96 2.30 -3.51 -15.96
CA VAL A 96 2.06 -4.81 -16.58
C VAL A 96 0.64 -4.87 -17.13
N HIS A 97 0.51 -5.25 -18.40
CA HIS A 97 -0.79 -5.34 -19.06
C HIS A 97 -0.78 -6.38 -20.19
N GLY A 98 -1.95 -6.99 -20.43
CA GLY A 98 -2.18 -7.87 -21.57
C GLY A 98 -1.37 -9.17 -21.55
N GLY A 99 -1.07 -9.71 -20.37
CA GLY A 99 -0.37 -10.99 -20.22
C GLY A 99 1.09 -11.01 -20.68
N LYS A 100 1.72 -9.83 -20.86
CA LYS A 100 3.08 -9.72 -21.40
C LYS A 100 4.12 -9.62 -20.29
N GLU A 101 5.33 -10.11 -20.60
CA GLU A 101 6.53 -9.80 -19.82
C GLU A 101 6.95 -8.34 -20.05
N ILE A 102 7.24 -7.64 -18.94
CA ILE A 102 7.74 -6.28 -18.92
C ILE A 102 9.20 -6.28 -18.52
N VAL A 103 10.07 -6.13 -19.52
CA VAL A 103 11.52 -6.08 -19.32
C VAL A 103 11.98 -4.78 -18.65
N PRO A 104 13.19 -4.75 -18.05
CA PRO A 104 13.64 -3.60 -17.27
C PRO A 104 13.71 -2.26 -18.00
N ALA A 105 13.96 -2.25 -19.30
CA ALA A 105 13.93 -1.01 -20.07
C ALA A 105 12.54 -0.37 -20.10
N VAL A 106 11.48 -1.17 -20.17
CA VAL A 106 10.10 -0.71 -20.31
C VAL A 106 9.60 -0.09 -18.99
N TRP A 107 9.73 -0.80 -17.87
CA TRP A 107 9.26 -0.24 -16.60
C TRP A 107 10.10 0.95 -16.14
N ARG A 108 11.40 1.02 -16.47
CA ARG A 108 12.21 2.23 -16.23
C ARG A 108 11.72 3.42 -17.04
N GLY A 109 11.41 3.20 -18.32
CA GLY A 109 10.83 4.22 -19.19
C GLY A 109 9.50 4.75 -18.65
N TYR A 110 8.63 3.84 -18.17
CA TYR A 110 7.39 4.20 -17.49
C TYR A 110 7.61 5.09 -16.27
N LEU A 111 8.51 4.71 -15.35
CA LEU A 111 8.78 5.50 -14.13
C LEU A 111 9.36 6.88 -14.46
N ASN A 112 10.30 6.97 -15.41
CA ASN A 112 10.84 8.25 -15.88
C ASN A 112 9.74 9.15 -16.45
N SER A 113 8.87 8.59 -17.31
CA SER A 113 7.75 9.33 -17.89
C SER A 113 6.80 9.84 -16.79
N LEU A 114 6.42 8.97 -15.86
CA LEU A 114 5.56 9.30 -14.73
C LEU A 114 6.14 10.43 -13.88
N TYR A 115 7.43 10.34 -13.50
CA TYR A 115 8.04 11.32 -12.60
C TYR A 115 8.36 12.65 -13.27
N SER A 116 8.58 12.65 -14.60
CA SER A 116 8.69 13.90 -15.37
C SER A 116 7.41 14.75 -15.32
N ARG A 117 6.23 14.12 -15.12
CA ARG A 117 4.97 14.86 -14.93
C ARG A 117 4.98 15.65 -13.62
N GLY A 118 5.59 15.08 -12.57
CA GLY A 118 5.80 15.75 -11.29
C GLY A 118 6.70 16.98 -11.42
N GLU A 119 7.76 16.89 -12.23
CA GLU A 119 8.65 18.03 -12.54
C GLU A 119 7.91 19.16 -13.26
N ARG A 120 6.85 18.84 -14.02
CA ARG A 120 5.96 19.81 -14.68
C ARG A 120 4.83 20.32 -13.78
N GLY A 121 4.86 20.00 -12.49
CA GLY A 121 3.91 20.52 -11.49
C GLY A 121 2.68 19.65 -11.23
N GLU A 122 2.57 18.48 -11.86
CA GLU A 122 1.50 17.55 -11.52
C GLU A 122 1.75 16.88 -10.16
N SER A 123 0.70 16.68 -9.35
CA SER A 123 0.86 15.90 -8.12
C SER A 123 0.96 14.41 -8.45
N ILE A 124 2.15 13.85 -8.28
CA ILE A 124 2.43 12.42 -8.48
C ILE A 124 2.65 11.72 -7.15
N ILE A 125 2.02 10.56 -6.98
CA ILE A 125 2.38 9.57 -5.96
C ILE A 125 3.28 8.55 -6.63
N ALA A 126 4.55 8.52 -6.20
CA ALA A 126 5.54 7.60 -6.72
C ALA A 126 5.19 6.16 -6.34
N THR A 127 5.65 5.19 -7.13
CA THR A 127 5.36 3.77 -6.92
C THR A 127 6.65 2.95 -6.80
N VAL A 128 6.63 1.98 -5.91
CA VAL A 128 7.69 1.00 -5.68
C VAL A 128 7.06 -0.37 -5.73
N PHE A 129 7.63 -1.26 -6.53
CA PHE A 129 7.16 -2.63 -6.68
C PHE A 129 8.35 -3.60 -6.80
N PRO A 130 8.25 -4.81 -6.23
CA PRO A 130 9.35 -5.76 -6.23
C PRO A 130 9.42 -6.59 -7.51
N LYS A 131 8.27 -6.96 -8.04
CA LYS A 131 8.05 -7.83 -9.19
C LYS A 131 6.56 -7.79 -9.55
N PHE A 132 6.17 -8.49 -10.58
CA PHE A 132 4.77 -8.78 -10.91
C PHE A 132 4.70 -10.15 -11.56
N HIS A 133 3.68 -10.94 -11.23
CA HIS A 133 3.33 -12.15 -11.93
C HIS A 133 1.88 -12.49 -11.59
N ASP A 134 0.95 -12.12 -12.47
CA ASP A 134 -0.46 -12.34 -12.19
C ASP A 134 -0.87 -13.81 -12.32
N ILE A 135 -1.90 -14.18 -11.57
CA ILE A 135 -2.57 -15.49 -11.66
C ILE A 135 -3.99 -15.34 -12.22
N TYR A 136 -4.24 -14.30 -13.02
CA TYR A 136 -5.60 -13.93 -13.41
C TYR A 136 -6.33 -15.02 -14.17
N ARG A 137 -5.61 -15.80 -14.98
CA ARG A 137 -6.22 -16.95 -15.65
C ARG A 137 -6.60 -18.04 -14.66
N GLN A 138 -5.72 -18.41 -13.73
CA GLN A 138 -6.00 -19.44 -12.73
C GLN A 138 -7.10 -19.03 -11.76
N ALA A 139 -7.20 -17.73 -11.47
CA ALA A 139 -8.28 -17.16 -10.67
C ALA A 139 -9.61 -17.02 -11.44
N GLY A 140 -9.65 -17.36 -12.73
CA GLY A 140 -10.87 -17.28 -13.55
C GLY A 140 -11.30 -15.84 -13.87
N LEU A 141 -10.39 -14.87 -13.83
CA LEU A 141 -10.68 -13.45 -14.08
C LEU A 141 -10.55 -13.10 -15.56
N HIS A 142 -9.36 -13.28 -16.15
CA HIS A 142 -9.10 -13.10 -17.58
C HIS A 142 -7.80 -13.81 -18.00
N ASP A 143 -7.60 -14.04 -19.29
CA ASP A 143 -6.42 -14.74 -19.82
C ASP A 143 -5.18 -13.84 -19.75
N SER A 144 -4.48 -13.87 -18.63
CA SER A 144 -3.24 -13.15 -18.37
C SER A 144 -2.28 -13.99 -17.52
N TYR A 145 -1.00 -13.77 -17.79
CA TYR A 145 0.19 -14.21 -17.04
C TYR A 145 1.27 -13.14 -17.20
N GLY A 146 0.87 -11.88 -17.06
CA GLY A 146 1.77 -10.75 -17.19
C GLY A 146 2.85 -10.84 -16.13
N SER A 147 4.07 -10.43 -16.47
CA SER A 147 5.21 -10.65 -15.59
C SER A 147 6.20 -9.48 -15.60
N LEU A 148 6.89 -9.31 -14.48
CA LEU A 148 7.99 -8.39 -14.28
C LEU A 148 8.92 -9.02 -13.24
N ASP A 149 10.15 -9.34 -13.65
CA ASP A 149 11.05 -10.14 -12.84
C ASP A 149 11.59 -9.40 -11.59
N ASP A 150 11.76 -10.14 -10.49
CA ASP A 150 12.32 -9.62 -9.23
C ASP A 150 13.81 -9.25 -9.34
N GLN A 151 14.53 -9.92 -10.24
CA GLN A 151 15.97 -9.81 -10.47
C GLN A 151 16.76 -9.92 -9.15
N ASP A 152 16.45 -10.93 -8.34
CA ASP A 152 17.03 -11.16 -7.01
C ASP A 152 16.91 -9.95 -6.07
N GLY A 153 15.80 -9.21 -6.16
CA GLY A 153 15.50 -8.00 -5.38
C GLY A 153 16.08 -6.71 -5.95
N LYS A 154 16.77 -6.77 -7.10
CA LYS A 154 17.27 -5.57 -7.80
C LYS A 154 16.13 -4.70 -8.29
N THR A 155 15.03 -5.30 -8.75
CA THR A 155 13.85 -4.55 -9.21
C THR A 155 13.31 -3.67 -8.08
N PHE A 156 13.04 -4.23 -6.90
CA PHE A 156 12.59 -3.46 -5.73
C PHE A 156 13.58 -2.33 -5.36
N THR A 157 14.87 -2.64 -5.35
CA THR A 157 15.92 -1.65 -5.03
C THR A 157 15.92 -0.48 -6.01
N GLN A 158 15.76 -0.77 -7.30
CA GLN A 158 15.75 0.24 -8.36
C GLN A 158 14.46 1.07 -8.36
N THR A 159 13.29 0.44 -8.25
CA THR A 159 12.02 1.17 -8.19
C THR A 159 11.95 2.07 -6.95
N LEU A 160 12.48 1.59 -5.80
CA LEU A 160 12.64 2.40 -4.59
C LEU A 160 13.56 3.60 -4.81
N GLU A 161 14.69 3.43 -5.51
CA GLU A 161 15.60 4.55 -5.81
C GLU A 161 14.96 5.59 -6.72
N PHE A 162 14.25 5.14 -7.76
CA PHE A 162 13.51 6.02 -8.67
C PHE A 162 12.46 6.83 -7.90
N ALA A 163 11.65 6.17 -7.06
CA ALA A 163 10.65 6.84 -6.24
C ALA A 163 11.28 7.87 -5.28
N TRP A 164 12.40 7.51 -4.64
CA TRP A 164 13.07 8.35 -3.66
C TRP A 164 13.70 9.61 -4.26
N ARG A 165 14.19 9.51 -5.51
CA ARG A 165 14.76 10.66 -6.25
C ARG A 165 13.71 11.55 -6.89
N SER A 166 12.46 11.11 -6.97
CA SER A 166 11.38 11.90 -7.56
C SER A 166 10.99 13.09 -6.66
N ASN A 167 10.34 14.09 -7.25
CA ASN A 167 9.73 15.20 -6.49
C ASN A 167 8.40 14.83 -5.82
N SER A 168 8.07 13.53 -5.74
CA SER A 168 6.80 13.06 -5.18
C SER A 168 6.78 13.22 -3.67
N ARG A 169 5.72 13.83 -3.14
CA ARG A 169 5.53 13.98 -1.68
C ARG A 169 5.15 12.67 -0.98
N LEU A 170 4.65 11.71 -1.76
CA LEU A 170 4.20 10.41 -1.29
C LEU A 170 4.83 9.32 -2.16
N ILE A 171 5.25 8.24 -1.51
CA ILE A 171 5.72 7.01 -2.15
C ILE A 171 4.77 5.88 -1.71
N GLN A 172 4.14 5.25 -2.68
CA GLN A 172 3.33 4.04 -2.53
C GLN A 172 4.21 2.81 -2.77
N ILE A 173 4.10 1.82 -1.89
CA ILE A 173 4.69 0.50 -2.11
C ILE A 173 3.58 -0.44 -2.53
N ALA A 174 3.60 -0.88 -3.78
CA ALA A 174 2.70 -1.84 -4.38
C ALA A 174 3.37 -3.23 -4.36
N THR A 175 3.03 -4.12 -3.42
CA THR A 175 2.00 -4.03 -2.38
C THR A 175 2.49 -4.67 -1.08
N TRP A 176 1.75 -4.50 0.02
CA TRP A 176 2.01 -5.32 1.21
C TRP A 176 1.86 -6.81 0.89
N ASN A 177 0.69 -7.24 0.39
CA ASN A 177 0.29 -8.64 0.31
C ASN A 177 -0.61 -9.00 -0.89
N ASP A 178 -0.45 -8.34 -2.04
CA ASP A 178 -1.12 -8.79 -3.26
C ASP A 178 -0.39 -10.00 -3.84
N TYR A 179 -0.86 -11.18 -3.46
CA TYR A 179 -0.40 -12.46 -4.00
C TYR A 179 -1.01 -12.76 -5.37
N GLY A 180 -2.13 -12.12 -5.73
CA GLY A 180 -2.81 -12.29 -7.01
C GLY A 180 -2.00 -11.72 -8.17
N GLU A 181 -1.31 -10.60 -7.93
CA GLU A 181 -0.36 -9.98 -8.85
C GLU A 181 1.11 -10.30 -8.53
N GLY A 182 1.37 -10.96 -7.40
CA GLY A 182 2.73 -11.31 -6.96
C GLY A 182 3.60 -10.12 -6.56
N THR A 183 3.03 -8.94 -6.33
CA THR A 183 3.74 -7.68 -5.97
C THR A 183 4.05 -7.57 -4.47
N THR A 184 3.83 -8.64 -3.71
CA THR A 184 3.95 -8.74 -2.25
C THR A 184 5.35 -8.40 -1.72
N ILE A 185 5.42 -7.50 -0.73
CA ILE A 185 6.63 -7.24 0.08
C ILE A 185 6.58 -7.82 1.50
N GLU A 186 5.42 -8.32 1.93
CA GLU A 186 5.26 -9.06 3.18
C GLU A 186 6.29 -10.20 3.27
N PRO A 187 6.89 -10.44 4.45
CA PRO A 187 7.83 -11.54 4.61
C PRO A 187 7.23 -12.91 4.29
N THR A 188 7.90 -13.67 3.43
CA THR A 188 7.49 -15.04 3.07
C THR A 188 8.62 -16.04 3.31
N ALA A 189 8.33 -17.34 3.24
CA ALA A 189 9.36 -18.37 3.27
C ALA A 189 10.39 -18.19 2.12
N THR A 190 9.95 -17.72 0.95
CA THR A 190 10.80 -17.53 -0.24
C THR A 190 11.71 -16.31 -0.12
N HIS A 191 11.18 -15.18 0.34
CA HIS A 191 11.92 -13.90 0.30
C HIS A 191 12.40 -13.43 1.67
N GLY A 192 12.00 -14.10 2.75
CA GLY A 192 12.27 -13.67 4.11
C GLY A 192 11.90 -12.20 4.30
N TYR A 193 12.78 -11.43 4.94
CA TYR A 193 12.58 -10.00 5.18
C TYR A 193 13.25 -9.08 4.15
N ARG A 194 13.72 -9.63 3.02
CA ARG A 194 14.59 -8.94 2.06
C ARG A 194 14.08 -7.54 1.66
N TYR A 195 12.80 -7.41 1.32
CA TYR A 195 12.23 -6.12 0.91
C TYR A 195 12.11 -5.12 2.06
N LEU A 196 11.70 -5.57 3.24
CA LEU A 196 11.61 -4.73 4.44
C LEU A 196 12.99 -4.27 4.91
N GLU A 197 14.01 -5.14 4.84
CA GLU A 197 15.39 -4.80 5.15
C GLU A 197 15.97 -3.81 4.14
N THR A 198 15.64 -3.97 2.86
CA THR A 198 16.03 -3.01 1.81
C THR A 198 15.43 -1.63 2.08
N LEU A 199 14.15 -1.58 2.47
CA LEU A 199 13.49 -0.33 2.85
C LEU A 199 14.08 0.28 4.14
N GLN A 200 14.33 -0.53 5.17
CA GLN A 200 14.99 -0.08 6.40
C GLN A 200 16.38 0.49 6.11
N LYS A 201 17.18 -0.17 5.27
CA LYS A 201 18.50 0.32 4.85
C LYS A 201 18.39 1.66 4.16
N ARG A 202 17.45 1.82 3.23
CA ARG A 202 17.17 3.10 2.56
C ARG A 202 16.82 4.20 3.57
N ARG A 203 15.89 3.92 4.49
CA ARG A 203 15.50 4.85 5.56
C ARG A 203 16.66 5.22 6.46
N LYS A 204 17.53 4.25 6.79
CA LYS A 204 18.71 4.49 7.61
C LYS A 204 19.71 5.42 6.93
N THR A 205 19.97 5.21 5.64
CA THR A 205 20.84 6.09 4.85
C THR A 205 20.32 7.53 4.80
N GLN A 206 18.99 7.71 4.75
CA GLN A 206 18.36 9.01 4.56
C GLN A 206 18.11 9.78 5.85
N SER A 207 17.74 9.08 6.92
CA SER A 207 17.35 9.69 8.20
C SER A 207 18.35 9.45 9.33
N GLY A 208 19.39 8.64 9.11
CA GLY A 208 20.47 8.41 10.06
C GLY A 208 19.98 7.97 11.44
N LYS A 209 20.23 8.78 12.46
CA LYS A 209 19.81 8.52 13.85
C LYS A 209 18.30 8.67 14.07
N ALA A 210 17.60 9.46 13.24
CA ALA A 210 16.15 9.63 13.35
C ALA A 210 15.35 8.37 12.94
N PHE A 211 15.99 7.41 12.28
CA PHE A 211 15.45 6.08 12.04
C PHE A 211 16.23 5.05 12.89
N PRO A 212 15.76 4.73 14.11
CA PRO A 212 16.53 3.93 15.07
C PRO A 212 16.38 2.41 14.86
N PHE A 213 15.53 1.98 13.94
CA PHE A 213 15.22 0.56 13.71
C PHE A 213 16.36 -0.19 13.02
N VAL A 214 16.51 -1.47 13.37
CA VAL A 214 17.49 -2.40 12.81
C VAL A 214 16.79 -3.64 12.22
N PRO A 215 17.45 -4.42 11.33
CA PRO A 215 16.86 -5.61 10.71
C PRO A 215 16.27 -6.61 11.70
N ASP A 216 16.93 -6.81 12.84
CA ASP A 216 16.47 -7.73 13.88
C ASP A 216 15.14 -7.30 14.52
N ASP A 217 14.75 -6.03 14.43
CA ASP A 217 13.47 -5.54 14.96
C ASP A 217 12.29 -6.11 14.19
N LEU A 218 12.47 -6.42 12.90
CA LEU A 218 11.44 -7.00 12.05
C LEU A 218 10.98 -8.39 12.52
N ARG A 219 11.78 -9.08 13.35
CA ARG A 219 11.48 -10.43 13.86
C ARG A 219 10.62 -10.41 15.12
N LEU A 220 10.55 -9.26 15.81
CA LEU A 220 9.89 -9.16 17.12
C LEU A 220 8.38 -9.48 17.08
N PRO A 221 7.60 -9.09 16.05
CA PRO A 221 6.18 -9.44 15.97
C PRO A 221 5.95 -10.96 15.89
N ILE A 222 6.73 -11.66 15.07
CA ILE A 222 6.64 -13.12 14.95
C ILE A 222 7.10 -13.80 16.23
N MET A 223 8.19 -13.31 16.84
CA MET A 223 8.64 -13.81 18.14
C MET A 223 7.56 -13.67 19.23
N LEU A 224 6.87 -12.53 19.29
CA LEU A 224 5.74 -12.31 20.19
C LEU A 224 4.58 -13.29 19.91
N TYR A 225 4.21 -13.47 18.65
CA TYR A 225 3.15 -14.39 18.25
C TYR A 225 3.46 -15.84 18.65
N GLU A 226 4.67 -16.33 18.33
CA GLU A 226 5.08 -17.69 18.68
C GLU A 226 5.13 -17.91 20.20
N LEU A 227 5.66 -16.94 20.96
CA LEU A 227 5.67 -17.03 22.42
C LEU A 227 4.25 -17.05 23.01
N ARG A 228 3.31 -16.30 22.45
CA ARG A 228 1.90 -16.33 22.88
C ARG A 228 1.28 -17.70 22.67
N LYS A 229 1.63 -18.38 21.57
CA LYS A 229 1.14 -19.75 21.29
C LYS A 229 1.79 -20.78 22.20
N GLN A 230 3.12 -20.73 22.32
CA GLN A 230 3.90 -21.72 23.07
C GLN A 230 3.64 -21.65 24.59
N ARG A 231 3.35 -20.46 25.11
CA ARG A 231 3.18 -20.19 26.56
C ARG A 231 1.72 -19.87 26.92
N ALA A 232 0.79 -20.34 26.10
CA ALA A 232 -0.64 -20.12 26.32
C ALA A 232 -1.07 -20.68 27.68
N GLY A 233 -1.82 -19.89 28.46
CA GLY A 233 -2.29 -20.26 29.80
C GLY A 233 -1.37 -19.85 30.95
N GLU A 234 -0.11 -19.48 30.68
CA GLU A 234 0.80 -18.98 31.71
C GLU A 234 0.55 -17.49 31.98
N LYS A 235 -0.21 -17.20 33.05
CA LYS A 235 -0.66 -15.83 33.38
C LYS A 235 0.50 -14.83 33.47
N ALA A 236 1.55 -15.18 34.21
CA ALA A 236 2.71 -14.29 34.40
C ALA A 236 3.46 -14.00 33.08
N VAL A 237 3.57 -14.99 32.18
CA VAL A 237 4.17 -14.80 30.86
C VAL A 237 3.26 -13.96 29.97
N THR A 238 1.95 -14.19 30.03
CA THR A 238 0.95 -13.43 29.25
C THR A 238 1.01 -11.93 29.55
N GLU A 239 1.15 -11.55 30.82
CA GLU A 239 1.32 -10.15 31.22
C GLU A 239 2.60 -9.53 30.63
N LYS A 240 3.73 -10.25 30.68
CA LYS A 240 4.99 -9.80 30.05
C LYS A 240 4.85 -9.66 28.54
N LEU A 241 4.18 -10.59 27.85
CA LEU A 241 3.95 -10.54 26.40
C LEU A 241 3.01 -9.39 26.01
N ASN A 242 2.00 -9.08 26.83
CA ASN A 242 1.14 -7.90 26.61
C ASN A 242 1.92 -6.60 26.78
N ARG A 243 2.79 -6.51 27.78
CA ARG A 243 3.70 -5.37 27.94
C ARG A 243 4.66 -5.24 26.75
N ALA A 244 5.22 -6.35 26.26
CA ALA A 244 6.06 -6.35 25.06
C ALA A 244 5.30 -5.85 23.82
N SER A 245 4.04 -6.27 23.64
CA SER A 245 3.16 -5.78 22.58
C SER A 245 2.98 -4.25 22.65
N GLY A 246 2.70 -3.70 23.83
CA GLY A 246 2.59 -2.25 24.02
C GLY A 246 3.88 -1.48 23.70
N LEU A 247 5.03 -2.07 24.04
CA LEU A 247 6.34 -1.51 23.67
C LEU A 247 6.57 -1.51 22.16
N LEU A 248 6.16 -2.55 21.44
CA LEU A 248 6.25 -2.61 19.98
C LEU A 248 5.37 -1.53 19.32
N PHE A 249 4.12 -1.36 19.76
CA PHE A 249 3.26 -0.27 19.28
C PHE A 249 3.82 1.12 19.59
N SER A 250 4.59 1.25 20.68
CA SER A 250 5.28 2.48 21.05
C SER A 250 6.66 2.63 20.40
N SER A 251 7.03 1.80 19.42
CA SER A 251 8.34 1.78 18.75
C SER A 251 9.55 1.57 19.67
N LYS A 252 9.35 0.99 20.86
CA LYS A 252 10.42 0.69 21.86
C LYS A 252 11.00 -0.71 21.64
N CYS A 253 11.55 -0.97 20.45
CA CYS A 253 11.98 -2.30 20.01
C CYS A 253 13.03 -2.95 20.93
N ALA A 254 14.01 -2.19 21.43
CA ALA A 254 15.04 -2.72 22.34
C ALA A 254 14.43 -3.28 23.64
N ALA A 255 13.53 -2.51 24.28
CA ALA A 255 12.86 -2.94 25.51
C ALA A 255 11.92 -4.13 25.26
N ALA A 256 11.20 -4.13 24.13
CA ALA A 256 10.38 -5.26 23.73
C ALA A 256 11.22 -6.53 23.55
N ARG A 257 12.36 -6.43 22.86
CA ARG A 257 13.31 -7.55 22.64
C ARG A 257 13.79 -8.17 23.94
N THR A 258 14.14 -7.34 24.93
CA THR A 258 14.56 -7.82 26.26
C THR A 258 13.45 -8.66 26.90
N LEU A 259 12.21 -8.15 26.95
CA LEU A 259 11.08 -8.89 27.54
C LEU A 259 10.76 -10.19 26.78
N LEU A 260 10.77 -10.14 25.44
CA LEU A 260 10.51 -11.34 24.63
C LEU A 260 11.59 -12.40 24.82
N THR A 261 12.86 -11.99 24.92
CA THR A 261 13.97 -12.92 25.18
C THR A 261 13.85 -13.58 26.55
N GLN A 262 13.48 -12.83 27.59
CA GLN A 262 13.24 -13.38 28.92
C GLN A 262 12.11 -14.43 28.90
N CYS A 263 10.99 -14.12 28.24
CA CYS A 263 9.87 -15.06 28.11
C CYS A 263 10.28 -16.33 27.36
N ARG A 264 11.23 -16.25 26.42
CA ARG A 264 11.76 -17.43 25.72
C ARG A 264 12.62 -18.31 26.63
N THR A 265 13.45 -17.72 27.50
CA THR A 265 14.37 -18.46 28.37
C THR A 265 13.69 -19.09 29.60
N GLU A 266 12.61 -18.48 30.10
CA GLU A 266 11.88 -18.95 31.29
C GLU A 266 11.05 -20.24 31.06
N GLY A 267 11.17 -20.88 29.88
CA GLY A 267 10.43 -22.10 29.51
C GLY A 267 11.31 -23.31 29.16
N GLY A 268 12.64 -23.18 29.24
CA GLY A 268 13.56 -24.31 29.02
C GLY A 268 13.70 -25.17 30.27
N LYS A 269 12.80 -26.13 30.45
CA LYS A 269 13.04 -27.35 31.24
C LYS A 269 12.86 -28.55 30.34
#